data_AF-A0A7C6J535-F1
#
_entry.id   AF-A0A7C6J535-F1
#
_cell.length_a   1.000
_cell.length_b   1.000
_cell.length_c   1.000
_cell.angle_alpha   90.00
_cell.angle_beta   90.00
_cell.angle_gamma   90.00
#
_symmetry.space_group_name_H-M   'P 1'
#
loop_
_entity.id
_entity.type
_entity.pdbx_description
1 polymer ?
#
loop_
_entity_poly.entity_id
_entity_poly.type
_entity_poly.pdbx_seq_one_letter_code
_entity_poly.pdbx_strand_id
1 'polypeptide(L)'
;MSGPRALLDTTVFCGALVKSDGYNMRLLELGSTPLYRPIIIQSVIAEFIHKAVTDGIGKGSRKRHYTSEEIQVFLMKFGDILDPREAEDIGATYNYVSTFPANTPLWVVLSKLADAWPVNSDISKKLNRPIRETDLGDIHIALGVLKCCPDVLVTSNIKDLAYLNSFCQVMKPSEFLQYIDAL
;
A
#
# COMPACT_ATOMS: atom_id res chain seq x y z
N MET A 1 7.42 -24.34 4.05
CA MET A 1 7.52 -23.24 3.08
C MET A 1 6.99 -21.99 3.77
N SER A 2 7.65 -20.84 3.65
CA SER A 2 7.10 -19.59 4.20
C SER A 2 6.02 -19.06 3.26
N GLY A 3 4.91 -18.57 3.82
CA GLY A 3 3.81 -18.01 3.04
C GLY A 3 4.23 -16.79 2.18
N PRO A 4 3.36 -16.38 1.23
CA PRO A 4 3.62 -15.29 0.30
C PRO A 4 3.91 -13.98 1.04
N ARG A 5 4.82 -13.16 0.52
CA ARG A 5 5.07 -11.81 1.00
C ARG A 5 4.03 -10.86 0.41
N ALA A 6 3.26 -10.20 1.25
CA ALA A 6 2.15 -9.37 0.81
C ALA A 6 2.29 -7.92 1.29
N LEU A 7 2.46 -6.99 0.35
CA LEU A 7 2.41 -5.56 0.62
C LEU A 7 0.96 -5.12 0.83
N LEU A 8 0.66 -4.57 2.00
CA LEU A 8 -0.68 -4.10 2.33
C LEU A 8 -0.79 -2.59 2.08
N ASP A 9 -1.77 -2.19 1.27
CA ASP A 9 -2.09 -0.79 1.03
C ASP A 9 -2.93 -0.18 2.18
N THR A 10 -2.94 1.15 2.29
CA THR A 10 -3.75 1.94 3.22
C THR A 10 -5.23 1.58 3.16
N THR A 11 -5.73 1.18 1.99
CA THR A 11 -7.13 0.74 1.84
C THR A 11 -7.47 -0.49 2.70
N VAL A 12 -6.49 -1.35 3.01
CA VAL A 12 -6.67 -2.49 3.93
C VAL A 12 -6.93 -2.01 5.35
N PHE A 13 -6.09 -1.12 5.87
CA PHE A 13 -6.26 -0.56 7.23
C PHE A 13 -7.56 0.22 7.36
N CYS A 14 -7.88 1.09 6.39
CA CYS A 14 -9.14 1.82 6.34
C CYS A 14 -10.34 0.85 6.35
N GLY A 15 -10.28 -0.21 5.53
CA GLY A 15 -11.34 -1.20 5.44
C GLY A 15 -11.51 -2.02 6.72
N ALA A 16 -10.41 -2.36 7.39
CA ALA A 16 -10.43 -3.09 8.66
C ALA A 16 -11.02 -2.22 9.78
N LEU A 17 -10.65 -0.95 9.85
CA LEU A 17 -11.18 -0.02 10.85
C LEU A 17 -12.70 0.20 10.68
N VAL A 18 -13.18 0.31 9.43
CA VAL A 18 -14.61 0.51 9.14
C VAL A 18 -15.44 -0.74 9.40
N LYS A 19 -14.90 -1.93 9.09
CA LYS A 19 -15.63 -3.20 9.20
C LYS A 19 -14.77 -4.24 9.91
N SER A 20 -14.93 -4.32 11.23
CA SER A 20 -14.14 -5.18 12.12
C SER A 20 -14.42 -6.68 11.98
N ASP A 21 -15.44 -7.10 11.23
CA ASP A 21 -15.75 -8.49 10.89
C ASP A 21 -15.50 -8.79 9.40
N GLY A 22 -14.84 -7.86 8.69
CA GLY A 22 -14.64 -7.94 7.24
C GLY A 22 -13.32 -8.60 6.83
N TYR A 23 -13.17 -8.80 5.51
CA TYR A 23 -11.97 -9.37 4.90
C TYR A 23 -10.68 -8.66 5.29
N ASN A 24 -10.71 -7.33 5.35
CA ASN A 24 -9.53 -6.54 5.71
C ASN A 24 -9.08 -6.81 7.16
N MET A 25 -10.03 -6.90 8.10
CA MET A 25 -9.69 -7.22 9.49
C MET A 25 -9.08 -8.61 9.57
N ARG A 26 -9.72 -9.60 8.94
CA ARG A 26 -9.22 -10.98 8.91
C ARG A 26 -7.82 -11.07 8.29
N LEU A 27 -7.51 -10.30 7.25
CA LEU A 27 -6.15 -10.24 6.72
C LEU A 27 -5.15 -9.75 7.77
N LEU A 28 -5.41 -8.61 8.41
CA LEU A 28 -4.51 -8.07 9.44
C LEU A 28 -4.29 -9.07 10.59
N GLU A 29 -5.34 -9.76 11.04
CA GLU A 29 -5.24 -10.80 12.07
C GLU A 29 -4.39 -11.99 11.61
N LEU A 30 -4.57 -12.44 10.37
CA LEU A 30 -3.77 -13.54 9.80
C LEU A 30 -2.32 -13.15 9.50
N GLY A 31 -2.02 -11.85 9.42
CA GLY A 31 -0.66 -11.35 9.19
C GLY A 31 0.32 -11.76 10.30
N SER A 32 -0.16 -12.04 11.52
CA SER A 32 0.65 -12.54 12.63
C SER A 32 0.89 -14.06 12.57
N THR A 33 0.36 -14.75 11.56
CA THR A 33 0.46 -16.20 11.41
C THR A 33 1.44 -16.58 10.29
N PRO A 34 1.92 -17.83 10.22
CA PRO A 34 2.79 -18.28 9.14
C PRO A 34 2.14 -18.35 7.74
N LEU A 35 0.82 -18.10 7.63
CA LEU A 35 0.06 -18.22 6.39
C LEU A 35 0.56 -17.27 5.29
N TYR A 36 1.00 -16.07 5.68
CA TYR A 36 1.65 -15.12 4.77
C TYR A 36 2.54 -14.18 5.58
N ARG A 37 3.38 -13.40 4.89
CA ARG A 37 4.29 -12.43 5.51
C ARG A 37 3.87 -11.02 5.12
N PRO A 38 3.22 -10.24 6.00
CA PRO A 38 2.82 -8.88 5.66
C PRO A 38 4.06 -7.98 5.50
N ILE A 39 3.98 -7.09 4.52
CA ILE A 39 4.88 -5.95 4.35
C ILE A 39 4.01 -4.72 4.52
N ILE A 40 4.36 -3.88 5.49
CA ILE A 40 3.61 -2.67 5.81
C ILE A 40 4.63 -1.53 5.89
N ILE A 41 4.64 -0.69 4.86
CA ILE A 41 5.51 0.48 4.82
C ILE A 41 4.94 1.60 5.70
N GLN A 42 5.78 2.39 6.36
CA GLN A 42 5.29 3.43 7.28
C GLN A 42 4.44 4.50 6.59
N SER A 43 4.68 4.76 5.30
CA SER A 43 3.85 5.69 4.56
C SER A 43 2.39 5.26 4.48
N VAL A 44 2.12 3.94 4.40
CA VAL A 44 0.77 3.38 4.45
C VAL A 44 0.10 3.67 5.80
N ILE A 45 0.84 3.55 6.90
CA ILE A 45 0.34 3.84 8.25
C ILE A 45 0.10 5.33 8.46
N ALA A 46 1.02 6.17 8.03
CA ALA A 46 0.87 7.62 8.12
C ALA A 46 -0.30 8.11 7.25
N GLU A 47 -0.46 7.59 6.04
CA GLU A 47 -1.64 7.89 5.20
C GLU A 47 -2.93 7.37 5.85
N PHE A 48 -2.91 6.18 6.45
CA PHE A 48 -4.06 5.66 7.21
C PHE A 48 -4.44 6.60 8.37
N ILE A 49 -3.48 7.02 9.19
CA ILE A 49 -3.70 7.94 10.32
C ILE A 49 -4.27 9.27 9.80
N HIS A 50 -3.66 9.85 8.76
CA HIS A 50 -4.13 11.10 8.17
C HIS A 50 -5.56 10.97 7.63
N LYS A 51 -5.85 9.88 6.89
CA LYS A 51 -7.20 9.61 6.41
C LYS A 51 -8.20 9.42 7.53
N ALA A 52 -7.83 8.72 8.60
CA ALA A 52 -8.76 8.41 9.68
C ALA A 52 -9.06 9.63 10.56
N VAL A 53 -8.05 10.44 10.86
CA VAL A 53 -8.15 11.57 11.80
C VAL A 53 -8.54 12.86 11.09
N THR A 54 -7.92 13.17 9.94
CA THR A 54 -8.07 14.45 9.24
C THR A 54 -9.07 14.37 8.12
N ASP A 55 -8.87 13.47 7.16
CA ASP A 55 -9.76 13.44 5.99
C ASP A 55 -11.12 12.85 6.34
N GLY A 56 -11.18 11.85 7.22
CA GLY A 56 -12.33 10.98 7.48
C GLY A 56 -12.46 9.83 6.47
N ILE A 57 -12.78 8.63 6.95
CA ILE A 57 -12.94 7.43 6.14
C ILE A 57 -14.42 7.21 5.79
N GLY A 58 -14.70 6.91 4.51
CA GLY A 58 -16.06 6.73 3.99
C GLY A 58 -16.49 7.89 3.08
N LYS A 59 -17.77 7.91 2.71
CA LYS A 59 -18.33 8.94 1.81
C LYS A 59 -19.66 9.47 2.34
N GLY A 60 -19.92 10.76 2.10
CA GLY A 60 -21.18 11.42 2.45
C GLY A 60 -21.50 11.28 3.94
N SER A 61 -22.74 10.91 4.25
CA SER A 61 -23.23 10.71 5.63
C SER A 61 -22.58 9.54 6.38
N ARG A 62 -21.86 8.64 5.69
CA ARG A 62 -21.13 7.52 6.29
C ARG A 62 -19.65 7.83 6.55
N LYS A 63 -19.22 9.07 6.26
CA LYS A 63 -17.85 9.51 6.49
C LYS A 63 -17.61 9.70 8.00
N ARG A 64 -16.65 8.98 8.55
CA ARG A 64 -16.30 9.03 9.98
C ARG A 64 -14.88 9.50 10.17
N HIS A 65 -14.70 10.43 11.10
CA HIS A 65 -13.39 10.79 11.65
C HIS A 65 -13.20 10.03 12.95
N TYR A 66 -11.98 9.60 13.19
CA TYR A 66 -11.58 8.85 14.38
C TYR A 66 -10.63 9.69 15.20
N THR A 67 -10.66 9.52 16.52
CA THR A 67 -9.70 10.19 17.39
C THR A 67 -8.34 9.51 17.32
N SER A 68 -7.28 10.24 17.68
CA SER A 68 -5.93 9.67 17.75
C SER A 68 -5.87 8.46 18.68
N GLU A 69 -6.63 8.48 19.78
CA GLU A 69 -6.71 7.38 20.75
C GLU A 69 -7.40 6.15 20.14
N GLU A 70 -8.49 6.32 19.38
CA GLU A 70 -9.15 5.22 18.67
C GLU A 70 -8.19 4.54 17.68
N ILE A 71 -7.40 5.35 16.97
CA ILE A 71 -6.40 4.85 16.01
C ILE A 71 -5.23 4.17 16.70
N GLN A 72 -4.75 4.71 17.81
CA GLN A 72 -3.69 4.08 18.60
C GLN A 72 -4.14 2.71 19.12
N VAL A 73 -5.34 2.62 19.72
CA VAL A 73 -5.90 1.35 20.22
C VAL A 73 -6.07 0.35 19.08
N PHE A 74 -6.47 0.79 17.89
CA PHE A 74 -6.56 -0.07 16.72
C PHE A 74 -5.18 -0.59 16.29
N LEU A 75 -4.18 0.27 16.11
CA LEU A 75 -2.84 -0.11 15.67
C LEU A 75 -2.13 -1.02 16.67
N MET A 76 -2.35 -0.83 17.98
CA MET A 76 -1.76 -1.68 19.03
C MET A 76 -2.14 -3.17 18.90
N LYS A 77 -3.29 -3.49 18.28
CA LYS A 77 -3.70 -4.89 18.02
C LYS A 77 -2.78 -5.60 17.03
N PHE A 78 -2.05 -4.84 16.22
CA PHE A 78 -1.24 -5.34 15.11
C PHE A 78 0.25 -5.04 15.31
N GLY A 79 0.68 -4.76 16.55
CA GLY A 79 2.07 -4.43 16.86
C GLY A 79 3.08 -5.48 16.35
N ASP A 80 2.69 -6.75 16.30
CA ASP A 80 3.55 -7.85 15.84
C ASP A 80 3.85 -7.82 14.33
N ILE A 81 2.99 -7.19 13.53
CA ILE A 81 3.14 -7.10 12.06
C ILE A 81 3.56 -5.71 11.59
N LEU A 82 3.48 -4.70 12.45
CA LEU A 82 3.93 -3.35 12.17
C LEU A 82 5.44 -3.27 12.42
N ASP A 83 6.26 -3.53 11.41
CA ASP A 83 7.72 -3.40 11.52
C ASP A 83 8.13 -1.91 11.50
N PRO A 84 8.68 -1.35 12.59
CA PRO A 84 9.20 0.01 12.60
C PRO A 84 10.48 0.19 11.78
N ARG A 85 11.14 -0.90 11.34
CA ARG A 85 12.42 -0.87 10.61
C ARG A 85 12.26 -0.73 9.09
N GLU A 86 11.09 -1.06 8.53
CA GLU A 86 10.77 -0.79 7.11
C GLU A 86 10.12 0.59 6.92
N ALA A 87 10.51 1.54 7.77
CA ALA A 87 10.08 2.92 7.75
C ALA A 87 10.71 3.70 6.61
N GLU A 88 10.07 3.67 5.44
CA GLU A 88 10.33 4.67 4.41
C GLU A 88 9.75 6.03 4.86
N ASP A 89 10.62 7.01 5.03
CA ASP A 89 10.22 8.37 5.36
C ASP A 89 9.43 9.00 4.20
N ILE A 90 8.18 9.37 4.47
CA ILE A 90 7.34 10.12 3.53
C ILE A 90 8.03 11.42 3.12
N GLY A 91 8.67 12.12 4.06
CA GLY A 91 9.37 13.37 3.82
C GLY A 91 10.50 13.19 2.80
N ALA A 92 11.34 12.17 2.98
CA ALA A 92 12.40 11.83 2.04
C ALA A 92 11.85 11.52 0.63
N THR A 93 10.77 10.74 0.53
CA THR A 93 10.15 10.41 -0.76
C THR A 93 9.55 11.64 -1.43
N TYR A 94 8.81 12.46 -0.71
CA TYR A 94 8.23 13.70 -1.22
C TYR A 94 9.32 14.69 -1.66
N ASN A 95 10.36 14.87 -0.86
CA ASN A 95 11.50 15.71 -1.19
C ASN A 95 12.20 15.21 -2.46
N TYR A 96 12.36 13.90 -2.61
CA TYR A 96 12.93 13.32 -3.82
C TYR A 96 12.02 13.55 -5.05
N VAL A 97 10.74 13.22 -4.94
CA VAL A 97 9.74 13.37 -6.01
C VAL A 97 9.62 14.83 -6.46
N SER A 98 9.63 15.77 -5.51
CA SER A 98 9.54 17.21 -5.79
C SER A 98 10.76 17.79 -6.52
N THR A 99 11.90 17.07 -6.59
CA THR A 99 13.04 17.50 -7.42
C THR A 99 12.78 17.35 -8.92
N PHE A 100 11.80 16.55 -9.31
CA PHE A 100 11.47 16.33 -10.71
C PHE A 100 10.49 17.40 -11.22
N PRO A 101 10.66 17.87 -12.47
CA PRO A 101 9.65 18.69 -13.13
C PRO A 101 8.28 18.00 -13.10
N ALA A 102 7.19 18.76 -12.86
CA ALA A 102 5.83 18.24 -12.71
C ALA A 102 5.34 17.38 -13.91
N ASN A 103 5.89 17.62 -15.10
CA ASN A 103 5.58 16.89 -16.33
C ASN A 103 6.46 15.65 -16.55
N THR A 104 7.36 15.34 -15.62
CA THR A 104 8.23 14.17 -15.74
C THR A 104 7.37 12.91 -15.73
N PRO A 105 7.55 12.00 -16.71
CA PRO A 105 6.84 10.73 -16.72
C PRO A 105 7.12 9.92 -15.45
N LEU A 106 6.07 9.32 -14.88
CA LEU A 106 6.16 8.55 -13.64
C LEU A 106 7.23 7.44 -13.72
N TRP A 107 7.37 6.77 -14.86
CA TRP A 107 8.40 5.74 -15.05
C TRP A 107 9.82 6.26 -14.89
N VAL A 108 10.12 7.52 -15.25
CA VAL A 108 11.47 8.11 -15.08
C VAL A 108 11.81 8.23 -13.60
N VAL A 109 10.84 8.60 -12.78
CA VAL A 109 11.03 8.75 -11.33
C VAL A 109 11.19 7.38 -10.68
N LEU A 110 10.27 6.45 -10.97
CA LEU A 110 10.30 5.11 -10.39
C LEU A 110 11.54 4.31 -10.82
N SER A 111 11.97 4.42 -12.08
CA SER A 111 13.16 3.71 -12.59
C SER A 111 14.47 4.15 -11.93
N LYS A 112 14.54 5.37 -11.38
CA LYS A 112 15.72 5.85 -10.64
C LYS A 112 15.79 5.30 -9.21
N LEU A 113 14.70 4.75 -8.70
CA LEU A 113 14.59 4.17 -7.36
C LEU A 113 14.49 2.64 -7.37
N ALA A 114 14.32 2.04 -8.55
CA ALA A 114 14.30 0.60 -8.72
C ALA A 114 15.74 0.08 -8.94
N ASP A 115 16.14 -0.91 -8.15
CA ASP A 115 17.39 -1.65 -8.38
C ASP A 115 17.35 -2.41 -9.72
N ALA A 116 16.15 -2.79 -10.15
CA ALA A 116 15.90 -3.41 -11.45
C ALA A 116 14.61 -2.84 -12.07
N TRP A 117 14.74 -2.23 -13.25
CA TRP A 117 13.59 -1.80 -14.06
C TRP A 117 13.38 -2.77 -15.23
N PRO A 118 12.16 -3.29 -15.44
CA PRO A 118 11.87 -4.20 -16.55
C PRO A 118 12.10 -3.49 -17.89
N VAL A 119 13.09 -3.99 -18.63
CA VAL A 119 13.58 -3.38 -19.88
C VAL A 119 12.58 -3.53 -21.05
N ASN A 120 11.61 -4.46 -20.98
CA ASN A 120 10.61 -4.71 -22.03
C ASN A 120 9.26 -3.99 -21.82
N SER A 121 9.30 -2.70 -22.16
CA SER A 121 8.49 -1.93 -23.13
C SER A 121 7.01 -1.55 -22.97
N ASP A 122 6.19 -2.12 -22.08
CA ASP A 122 4.81 -1.61 -21.92
C ASP A 122 4.53 -0.90 -20.59
N ILE A 123 5.34 -1.14 -19.57
CA ILE A 123 5.18 -0.47 -18.27
C ILE A 123 5.53 1.01 -18.38
N SER A 124 6.66 1.36 -19.00
CA SER A 124 7.02 2.77 -19.21
C SER A 124 5.99 3.51 -20.07
N LYS A 125 5.35 2.84 -21.04
CA LYS A 125 4.24 3.42 -21.80
C LYS A 125 3.01 3.65 -20.93
N LYS A 126 2.62 2.67 -20.10
CA LYS A 126 1.49 2.77 -19.15
C LYS A 126 1.74 3.84 -18.08
N LEU A 127 3.00 4.07 -17.74
CA LEU A 127 3.46 5.06 -16.76
C LEU A 127 4.03 6.32 -17.41
N ASN A 128 3.69 6.58 -18.67
CA ASN A 128 4.09 7.80 -19.37
C ASN A 128 3.24 9.02 -18.97
N ARG A 129 2.43 8.90 -17.91
CA ARG A 129 1.67 9.99 -17.32
C ARG A 129 2.59 10.91 -16.50
N PRO A 130 2.33 12.23 -16.48
CA PRO A 130 3.01 13.16 -15.60
C PRO A 130 2.93 12.77 -14.12
N ILE A 131 4.01 12.97 -13.36
CA ILE A 131 4.02 12.70 -11.92
C ILE A 131 2.98 13.51 -11.15
N ARG A 132 2.67 14.75 -11.59
CA ARG A 132 1.61 15.59 -10.99
C ARG A 132 0.20 14.99 -11.07
N GLU A 133 0.01 13.99 -11.92
CA GLU A 133 -1.27 13.28 -12.12
C GLU A 133 -1.34 11.98 -11.30
N THR A 134 -0.32 11.70 -10.49
CA THR A 134 -0.29 10.55 -9.58
C THR A 134 -0.35 11.07 -8.16
N ASP A 135 -1.22 10.51 -7.33
CA ASP A 135 -1.24 10.85 -5.92
C ASP A 135 -0.02 10.29 -5.20
N LEU A 136 0.38 10.94 -4.10
CA LEU A 136 1.56 10.54 -3.34
C LEU A 136 1.42 9.14 -2.73
N GLY A 137 0.21 8.71 -2.37
CA GLY A 137 -0.07 7.38 -1.82
C GLY A 137 0.25 6.28 -2.84
N ASP A 138 -0.25 6.43 -4.07
CA ASP A 138 0.05 5.52 -5.18
C ASP A 138 1.56 5.48 -5.51
N ILE A 139 2.27 6.62 -5.40
CA ILE A 139 3.73 6.66 -5.57
C ILE A 139 4.41 5.82 -4.47
N HIS A 140 4.00 5.98 -3.21
CA HIS A 140 4.55 5.21 -2.10
C HIS A 140 4.33 3.70 -2.25
N ILE A 141 3.15 3.29 -2.69
CA ILE A 141 2.86 1.88 -2.97
C ILE A 141 3.74 1.36 -4.10
N ALA A 142 3.90 2.11 -5.18
CA ALA A 142 4.78 1.73 -6.29
C ALA A 142 6.23 1.55 -5.81
N LEU A 143 6.73 2.45 -4.98
CA LEU A 143 8.06 2.33 -4.37
C LEU A 143 8.17 1.13 -3.44
N GLY A 144 7.15 0.86 -2.63
CA GLY A 144 7.09 -0.34 -1.78
C GLY A 144 7.16 -1.62 -2.60
N VAL A 145 6.46 -1.69 -3.74
CA VAL A 145 6.55 -2.85 -4.65
C VAL A 145 7.97 -3.01 -5.21
N LEU A 146 8.59 -1.92 -5.66
CA LEU A 146 9.93 -1.96 -6.29
C LEU A 146 11.04 -2.30 -5.29
N LYS A 147 10.97 -1.77 -4.07
CA LYS A 147 11.99 -1.98 -3.02
C LYS A 147 11.82 -3.32 -2.31
N CYS A 148 10.60 -3.64 -1.92
CA CYS A 148 10.36 -4.81 -1.08
C CYS A 148 10.18 -6.09 -1.90
N CYS A 149 9.93 -5.99 -3.22
CA CYS A 149 9.66 -7.12 -4.12
C CYS A 149 8.64 -8.11 -3.52
N PRO A 150 7.41 -7.66 -3.20
CA PRO A 150 6.37 -8.54 -2.65
C PRO A 150 5.92 -9.55 -3.72
N ASP A 151 5.41 -10.70 -3.27
CA ASP A 151 4.72 -11.65 -4.15
C ASP A 151 3.34 -11.09 -4.55
N VAL A 152 2.68 -10.39 -3.61
CA VAL A 152 1.32 -9.82 -3.79
C VAL A 152 1.24 -8.39 -3.25
N LEU A 153 0.61 -7.49 -4.00
CA LEU A 153 0.09 -6.22 -3.50
C LEU A 153 -1.41 -6.38 -3.21
N VAL A 154 -1.82 -6.10 -1.97
CA VAL A 154 -3.21 -6.20 -1.52
C VAL A 154 -3.80 -4.79 -1.42
N THR A 155 -4.74 -4.47 -2.30
CA THR A 155 -5.34 -3.13 -2.38
C THR A 155 -6.80 -3.18 -2.86
N SER A 156 -7.61 -2.22 -2.41
CA SER A 156 -8.92 -1.97 -3.01
C SER A 156 -8.83 -1.04 -4.24
N ASN A 157 -7.70 -0.37 -4.48
CA ASN A 157 -7.44 0.52 -5.60
C ASN A 157 -6.86 -0.21 -6.83
N ILE A 158 -7.48 -1.34 -7.21
CA ILE A 158 -6.97 -2.21 -8.29
C ILE A 158 -6.79 -1.45 -9.61
N LYS A 159 -7.72 -0.53 -9.93
CA LYS A 159 -7.71 0.15 -11.23
C LYS A 159 -6.47 1.03 -11.41
N ASP A 160 -6.14 1.83 -10.40
CA ASP A 160 -5.07 2.81 -10.52
C ASP A 160 -3.69 2.15 -10.33
N LEU A 161 -3.64 1.03 -9.61
CA LEU A 161 -2.41 0.26 -9.33
C LEU A 161 -2.23 -0.98 -10.24
N ALA A 162 -3.13 -1.24 -11.19
CA ALA A 162 -3.09 -2.43 -12.06
C ALA A 162 -1.78 -2.57 -12.86
N TYR A 163 -1.08 -1.46 -13.14
CA TYR A 163 0.20 -1.49 -13.85
C TYR A 163 1.29 -2.24 -13.08
N LEU A 164 1.17 -2.33 -11.75
CA LEU A 164 2.09 -3.05 -10.88
C LEU A 164 2.01 -4.57 -11.03
N ASN A 165 1.01 -5.10 -11.77
CA ASN A 165 0.91 -6.53 -12.09
C ASN A 165 2.12 -7.10 -12.85
N SER A 166 2.96 -6.21 -13.41
CA SER A 166 4.19 -6.62 -14.07
C SER A 166 5.35 -6.89 -13.10
N PHE A 167 5.17 -6.57 -11.82
CA PHE A 167 6.17 -6.73 -10.75
C PHE A 167 5.72 -7.71 -9.66
N CYS A 168 4.44 -7.73 -9.32
CA CYS A 168 3.83 -8.61 -8.32
C CYS A 168 2.36 -8.89 -8.69
N GLN A 169 1.67 -9.82 -8.03
CA GLN A 169 0.22 -9.99 -8.24
C GLN A 169 -0.54 -8.87 -7.52
N VAL A 170 -1.45 -8.17 -8.19
CA VAL A 170 -2.30 -7.15 -7.54
C VAL A 170 -3.68 -7.74 -7.26
N MET A 171 -4.03 -7.87 -5.98
CA MET A 171 -5.25 -8.55 -5.53
C MET A 171 -6.10 -7.68 -4.60
N LYS A 172 -7.42 -7.86 -4.66
CA LYS A 172 -8.31 -7.34 -3.62
C LYS A 172 -8.14 -8.12 -2.32
N PRO A 173 -8.50 -7.51 -1.16
CA PRO A 173 -8.50 -8.20 0.13
C PRO A 173 -9.20 -9.56 0.13
N SER A 174 -10.38 -9.66 -0.50
CA SER A 174 -11.15 -10.91 -0.57
C SER A 174 -10.48 -11.97 -1.45
N GLU A 175 -9.87 -11.55 -2.55
CA GLU A 175 -9.18 -12.44 -3.50
C GLU A 175 -7.92 -13.01 -2.84
N PHE A 176 -7.18 -12.17 -2.12
CA PHE A 176 -5.98 -12.62 -1.41
C PHE A 176 -6.31 -13.57 -0.26
N LEU A 177 -7.40 -13.37 0.49
CA LEU A 177 -7.85 -14.35 1.48
C LEU A 177 -8.15 -15.71 0.88
N GLN A 178 -8.85 -15.75 -0.26
CA GLN A 178 -9.13 -17.00 -0.96
C GLN A 178 -7.85 -17.68 -1.45
N TYR A 179 -6.88 -16.88 -1.91
CA TYR A 179 -5.57 -17.37 -2.32
C TYR A 179 -4.84 -18.04 -1.16
N ILE A 180 -4.79 -17.41 0.02
CA ILE A 180 -4.13 -17.98 1.21
C ILE A 180 -4.86 -19.23 1.72
N ASP A 181 -6.19 -19.22 1.76
CA ASP A 181 -7.00 -20.35 2.24
C ASP A 181 -6.84 -21.61 1.33
N ALA A 182 -6.28 -21.45 0.13
CA ALA A 182 -6.04 -22.52 -0.83
C ALA A 182 -4.58 -23.05 -0.87
N LEU A 183 -3.66 -22.47 -0.08
CA LEU A 183 -2.25 -22.89 0.03
C LEU A 183 -2.08 -24.08 0.97
#